data_AF-A0A957WD99-F1
#
_entry.id   AF-A0A957WD99-F1
#
_cell.length_a   1.000
_cell.length_b   1.000
_cell.length_c   1.000
_cell.angle_alpha   90.00
_cell.angle_beta   90.00
_cell.angle_gamma   90.00
#
_symmetry.space_group_name_H-M   'P 1'
#
loop_
_entity.id
_entity.type
_entity.pdbx_description
1 polymer ?
#
loop_
_entity_poly.entity_id
_entity_poly.type
_entity_poly.pdbx_seq_one_letter_code
_entity_poly.pdbx_strand_id
1 'polypeptide(L)'
;LLELAEMNAAVGDTERADGWQEKAEALKSQTNELLWQADKDFYLTHAHITPLEHDFDESAMVSIANALAVYTGLTDFDQTEAIFDKLEAVRLAAGVNKPGLSLYPFYPNQWPDLFFDYSGMGYGNYQNGGVWDWWGGVQIQAEFRRGFSEAGRSHLFQVANDWQDHPGNIIEWQSSTDPRHEGSHYYSAAAGTMGSAIIEGFFGVSLTGSGLTLQPRLGLNDGYIRVYQAATDRYAAYTYDWNQDITQLNYGTNAAGVVTFKLLKLRSEQVSQITIDGKSIDFSTESVGLDTFIVFSAPSGEHTVEIVKGQPGIQPAALTLPSGHEGLAETDSDGVPATPSIAPNVAAPLQNETDQTDQPSAPDPEREAQLAALAYREAKHRHDLQLAAIQVVSGILVLVVCLTLLFLGVVRHLVRVNSPKPVPKQTLRKR
;
A
#
# COMPACT_ATOMS: atom_id res chain seq x y z
N LEU A 1 12.61 -20.31 -1.74
CA LEU A 1 13.83 -21.15 -1.65
C LEU A 1 14.53 -20.94 -0.31
N LEU A 2 14.83 -19.69 0.07
CA LEU A 2 15.41 -19.36 1.39
C LEU A 2 14.58 -19.93 2.55
N GLU A 3 13.26 -19.75 2.55
CA GLU A 3 12.39 -20.32 3.59
C GLU A 3 12.43 -21.87 3.64
N LEU A 4 12.64 -22.54 2.48
CA LEU A 4 12.86 -23.99 2.47
C LEU A 4 14.20 -24.34 3.10
N ALA A 5 15.25 -23.54 2.87
CA ALA A 5 16.53 -23.72 3.52
C ALA A 5 16.38 -23.59 5.04
N GLU A 6 15.73 -22.52 5.51
CA GLU A 6 15.45 -22.28 6.94
C GLU A 6 14.67 -23.42 7.59
N MET A 7 13.59 -23.88 6.94
CA MET A 7 12.78 -24.99 7.47
C MET A 7 13.57 -26.30 7.57
N ASN A 8 14.43 -26.62 6.59
CA ASN A 8 15.27 -27.83 6.63
C ASN A 8 16.35 -27.71 7.70
N ALA A 9 16.99 -26.54 7.84
CA ALA A 9 17.96 -26.28 8.90
C ALA A 9 17.32 -26.41 10.30
N ALA A 10 16.09 -25.91 10.47
CA ALA A 10 15.36 -25.98 11.73
C ALA A 10 15.05 -27.41 12.20
N VAL A 11 14.98 -28.38 11.28
CA VAL A 11 14.80 -29.81 11.60
C VAL A 11 16.11 -30.61 11.58
N GLY A 12 17.25 -29.93 11.44
CA GLY A 12 18.59 -30.53 11.43
C GLY A 12 19.03 -31.14 10.10
N ASP A 13 18.27 -30.96 9.02
CA ASP A 13 18.65 -31.40 7.67
C ASP A 13 19.50 -30.34 6.98
N THR A 14 20.74 -30.19 7.43
CA THR A 14 21.67 -29.14 6.97
C THR A 14 22.07 -29.32 5.51
N GLU A 15 22.23 -30.57 5.04
CA GLU A 15 22.57 -30.85 3.64
C GLU A 15 21.48 -30.33 2.69
N ARG A 16 20.21 -30.59 3.03
CA ARG A 16 19.09 -30.09 2.23
C ARG A 16 18.93 -28.57 2.36
N ALA A 17 19.22 -28.01 3.52
CA ALA A 17 19.23 -26.57 3.72
C ALA A 17 20.24 -25.89 2.79
N ASP A 18 21.49 -26.38 2.79
CA ASP A 18 22.57 -25.89 1.93
C ASP A 18 22.19 -26.01 0.44
N GLY A 19 21.63 -27.15 0.03
CA GLY A 19 21.18 -27.35 -1.36
C GLY A 19 20.03 -26.41 -1.78
N TRP A 20 19.20 -25.93 -0.86
CA TRP A 20 18.19 -24.90 -1.15
C TRP A 20 18.78 -23.51 -1.18
N GLN A 21 19.76 -23.22 -0.32
CA GLN A 21 20.49 -21.95 -0.34
C GLN A 21 21.25 -21.77 -1.65
N GLU A 22 21.99 -22.79 -2.10
CA GLU A 22 22.71 -22.77 -3.38
C GLU A 22 21.79 -22.50 -4.56
N LYS A 23 20.60 -23.12 -4.58
CA LYS A 23 19.59 -22.86 -5.62
C LYS A 23 19.04 -21.44 -5.55
N ALA A 24 18.86 -20.89 -4.35
CA ALA A 24 18.40 -19.51 -4.18
C ALA A 24 19.43 -18.52 -4.74
N GLU A 25 20.71 -18.70 -4.43
CA GLU A 25 21.79 -17.86 -4.95
C GLU A 25 21.95 -18.00 -6.47
N ALA A 26 21.86 -19.23 -7.00
CA ALA A 26 21.92 -19.46 -8.44
C ALA A 26 20.74 -18.79 -9.17
N LEU A 27 19.53 -18.84 -8.60
CA LEU A 27 18.36 -18.14 -9.16
C LEU A 27 18.52 -16.63 -9.09
N LYS A 28 19.01 -16.10 -7.96
CA LYS A 28 19.29 -14.67 -7.81
C LYS A 28 20.31 -14.17 -8.82
N SER A 29 21.42 -14.89 -9.00
CA SER A 29 22.46 -14.56 -9.97
C SER A 29 21.91 -14.53 -11.40
N GLN A 30 21.22 -15.60 -11.82
CA GLN A 30 20.63 -15.68 -13.18
C GLN A 30 19.55 -14.63 -13.41
N THR A 31 18.73 -14.32 -12.41
CA THR A 31 17.70 -13.27 -12.52
C THR A 31 18.34 -11.90 -12.73
N ASN A 32 19.41 -11.60 -12.00
CA ASN A 32 20.18 -10.37 -12.19
C ASN A 32 20.87 -10.32 -13.55
N GLU A 33 21.45 -11.42 -14.01
CA GLU A 33 22.12 -11.48 -15.32
C GLU A 33 21.13 -11.30 -16.48
N LEU A 34 19.95 -11.91 -16.40
CA LEU A 34 19.03 -12.00 -17.53
C LEU A 34 17.96 -10.91 -17.56
N LEU A 35 17.52 -10.41 -16.40
CA LEU A 35 16.36 -9.52 -16.32
C LEU A 35 16.68 -8.11 -15.82
N TRP A 36 17.82 -7.87 -15.16
CA TRP A 36 18.17 -6.51 -14.71
C TRP A 36 18.51 -5.62 -15.91
N GLN A 37 17.85 -4.47 -16.02
CA GLN A 37 18.10 -3.50 -17.08
C GLN A 37 18.95 -2.35 -16.53
N ALA A 38 20.27 -2.48 -16.65
CA ALA A 38 21.22 -1.54 -16.04
C ALA A 38 21.12 -0.10 -16.60
N ASP A 39 20.57 0.09 -17.79
CA ASP A 39 20.32 1.40 -18.39
C ASP A 39 18.97 2.01 -17.99
N LYS A 40 18.10 1.23 -17.33
CA LYS A 40 16.73 1.63 -16.98
C LYS A 40 16.43 1.59 -15.48
N ASP A 41 17.28 0.90 -14.71
CA ASP A 41 17.22 0.76 -13.25
C ASP A 41 15.99 0.00 -12.73
N PHE A 42 15.54 -1.02 -13.46
CA PHE A 42 14.53 -1.98 -12.99
C PHE A 42 14.63 -3.31 -13.74
N TYR A 43 14.05 -4.37 -13.19
CA TYR A 43 13.95 -5.67 -13.85
C TYR A 43 12.88 -5.66 -14.95
N LEU A 44 13.22 -6.23 -16.10
CA LEU A 44 12.29 -6.69 -17.10
C LEU A 44 11.32 -7.71 -16.48
N THR A 45 10.02 -7.57 -16.78
CA THR A 45 8.97 -8.44 -16.20
C THR A 45 9.16 -9.91 -16.59
N HIS A 46 9.47 -10.18 -17.85
CA HIS A 46 9.75 -11.51 -18.37
C HIS A 46 10.61 -11.44 -19.63
N ALA A 47 11.35 -12.51 -19.90
CA ALA A 47 12.01 -12.72 -21.18
C ALA A 47 11.29 -13.81 -21.98
N HIS A 48 11.03 -13.55 -23.26
CA HIS A 48 10.43 -14.54 -24.16
C HIS A 48 11.46 -15.59 -24.58
N ILE A 49 11.27 -16.84 -24.14
CA ILE A 49 12.08 -17.98 -24.63
C ILE A 49 11.73 -18.32 -26.08
N THR A 50 10.44 -18.26 -26.40
CA THR A 50 9.95 -18.34 -27.79
C THR A 50 9.64 -16.92 -28.24
N PRO A 51 10.28 -16.39 -29.29
CA PRO A 51 10.05 -15.02 -29.73
C PRO A 51 8.57 -14.71 -29.94
N LEU A 52 8.10 -13.63 -29.31
CA LEU A 52 6.78 -13.06 -29.54
C LEU A 52 6.97 -11.78 -30.36
N GLU A 53 6.45 -11.77 -31.59
CA GLU A 53 6.53 -10.58 -32.45
C GLU A 53 5.44 -9.57 -32.05
N HIS A 54 5.87 -8.39 -31.62
CA HIS A 54 5.03 -7.21 -31.37
C HIS A 54 5.84 -5.93 -31.60
N ASP A 55 5.17 -4.79 -31.74
CA ASP A 55 5.79 -3.50 -32.10
C ASP A 55 5.89 -2.49 -30.95
N PHE A 56 5.42 -2.86 -29.75
CA PHE A 56 5.57 -2.08 -28.52
C PHE A 56 6.79 -2.53 -27.69
N ASP A 57 7.32 -1.64 -26.85
CA ASP A 57 8.51 -1.90 -26.02
C ASP A 57 8.14 -2.41 -24.62
N GLU A 58 8.16 -3.73 -24.42
CA GLU A 58 7.99 -4.35 -23.08
C GLU A 58 9.10 -3.95 -22.11
N SER A 59 10.29 -3.61 -22.61
CA SER A 59 11.43 -3.25 -21.78
C SER A 59 11.28 -1.86 -21.14
N ALA A 60 10.27 -1.09 -21.56
CA ALA A 60 9.87 0.16 -20.91
C ALA A 60 8.78 -0.02 -19.84
N MET A 61 8.19 -1.21 -19.70
CA MET A 61 7.09 -1.47 -18.78
C MET A 61 7.61 -1.85 -17.40
N VAL A 62 7.41 -0.94 -16.44
CA VAL A 62 7.74 -1.18 -15.04
C VAL A 62 6.57 -1.91 -14.41
N SER A 63 6.81 -3.14 -13.96
CA SER A 63 5.79 -3.94 -13.27
C SER A 63 6.06 -4.05 -11.78
N ILE A 64 4.99 -4.36 -11.04
CA ILE A 64 4.99 -4.63 -9.61
C ILE A 64 5.89 -5.81 -9.21
N ALA A 65 6.29 -6.65 -10.16
CA ALA A 65 7.29 -7.70 -9.95
C ALA A 65 8.62 -7.14 -9.41
N ASN A 66 8.94 -5.88 -9.68
CA ASN A 66 10.10 -5.20 -9.11
C ASN A 66 9.99 -5.04 -7.58
N ALA A 67 8.81 -4.71 -7.05
CA ALA A 67 8.58 -4.69 -5.60
C ALA A 67 8.76 -6.09 -5.00
N LEU A 68 8.29 -7.13 -5.71
CA LEU A 68 8.49 -8.52 -5.31
C LEU A 68 9.98 -8.93 -5.34
N ALA A 69 10.75 -8.46 -6.32
CA ALA A 69 12.19 -8.71 -6.39
C ALA A 69 12.92 -8.11 -5.17
N VAL A 70 12.53 -6.90 -4.77
CA VAL A 70 13.05 -6.28 -3.53
C VAL A 70 12.63 -7.08 -2.29
N TYR A 71 11.34 -7.43 -2.19
CA TYR A 71 10.77 -8.18 -1.07
C TYR A 71 11.46 -9.54 -0.85
N THR A 72 11.78 -10.23 -1.94
CA THR A 72 12.36 -11.59 -1.92
C THR A 72 13.88 -11.63 -1.76
N GLY A 73 14.56 -10.48 -1.78
CA GLY A 73 16.01 -10.44 -1.59
C GLY A 73 16.84 -10.49 -2.88
N LEU A 74 16.23 -10.36 -4.06
CA LEU A 74 16.95 -10.42 -5.35
C LEU A 74 17.90 -9.23 -5.58
N THR A 75 17.59 -8.10 -4.95
CA THR A 75 18.28 -6.83 -5.12
C THR A 75 19.41 -6.63 -4.12
N ASP A 76 20.46 -5.92 -4.54
CA ASP A 76 21.32 -5.16 -3.63
C ASP A 76 20.69 -3.81 -3.22
N PHE A 77 21.44 -2.96 -2.53
CA PHE A 77 20.93 -1.68 -2.05
C PHE A 77 20.65 -0.69 -3.19
N ASP A 78 21.60 -0.51 -4.12
CA ASP A 78 21.48 0.44 -5.23
C ASP A 78 20.30 0.07 -6.14
N GLN A 79 20.14 -1.23 -6.44
CA GLN A 79 18.98 -1.74 -7.17
C GLN A 79 17.67 -1.52 -6.41
N THR A 80 17.68 -1.66 -5.08
CA THR A 80 16.49 -1.44 -4.25
C THR A 80 16.03 0.02 -4.31
N GLU A 81 16.95 0.95 -4.11
CA GLU A 81 16.67 2.39 -4.19
C GLU A 81 16.10 2.75 -5.56
N ALA A 82 16.76 2.31 -6.63
CA ALA A 82 16.36 2.66 -7.98
C ALA A 82 15.01 2.04 -8.38
N ILE A 83 14.70 0.82 -7.90
CA ILE A 83 13.39 0.20 -8.07
C ILE A 83 12.29 1.00 -7.38
N PHE A 84 12.50 1.44 -6.14
CA PHE A 84 11.49 2.23 -5.43
C PHE A 84 11.24 3.57 -6.10
N ASP A 85 12.29 4.26 -6.55
CA ASP A 85 12.17 5.48 -7.35
C ASP A 85 11.39 5.23 -8.64
N LYS A 86 11.66 4.09 -9.31
CA LYS A 86 10.95 3.74 -10.55
C LYS A 86 9.48 3.44 -10.31
N LEU A 87 9.15 2.64 -9.29
CA LEU A 87 7.79 2.29 -8.93
C LEU A 87 6.97 3.53 -8.56
N GLU A 88 7.58 4.46 -7.82
CA GLU A 88 6.94 5.73 -7.48
C GLU A 88 6.74 6.61 -8.72
N ALA A 89 7.76 6.73 -9.58
CA ALA A 89 7.66 7.51 -10.80
C ALA A 89 6.53 6.99 -11.72
N VAL A 90 6.40 5.68 -11.90
CA VAL A 90 5.33 5.12 -12.74
C VAL A 90 3.96 5.16 -12.08
N ARG A 91 3.87 5.06 -10.75
CA ARG A 91 2.62 5.27 -10.00
C ARG A 91 2.09 6.68 -10.25
N LEU A 92 2.96 7.68 -10.11
CA LEU A 92 2.62 9.08 -10.35
C LEU A 92 2.27 9.33 -11.83
N ALA A 93 3.03 8.76 -12.77
CA ALA A 93 2.75 8.88 -14.21
C ALA A 93 1.40 8.25 -14.62
N ALA A 94 1.00 7.18 -13.95
CA ALA A 94 -0.31 6.54 -14.12
C ALA A 94 -1.46 7.30 -13.43
N GLY A 95 -1.17 8.35 -12.65
CA GLY A 95 -2.19 9.11 -11.93
C GLY A 95 -2.80 8.37 -10.73
N VAL A 96 -2.08 7.38 -10.18
CA VAL A 96 -2.56 6.54 -9.07
C VAL A 96 -2.14 7.13 -7.73
N ASN A 97 -3.04 7.12 -6.73
CA ASN A 97 -2.81 7.77 -5.43
C ASN A 97 -2.22 6.87 -4.34
N LYS A 98 -2.06 5.57 -4.59
CA LYS A 98 -1.59 4.56 -3.62
C LYS A 98 -0.70 3.49 -4.29
N PRO A 99 0.16 2.76 -3.55
CA PRO A 99 0.98 1.69 -4.13
C PRO A 99 0.14 0.53 -4.68
N GLY A 100 0.80 -0.43 -5.36
CA GLY A 100 0.15 -1.65 -5.86
C GLY A 100 -0.33 -1.56 -7.32
N LEU A 101 0.10 -0.55 -8.07
CA LEU A 101 -0.06 -0.49 -9.52
C LEU A 101 0.62 -1.71 -10.17
N SER A 102 -0.12 -2.50 -10.96
CA SER A 102 0.40 -3.76 -11.50
C SER A 102 1.51 -3.55 -12.54
N LEU A 103 1.34 -2.59 -13.44
CA LEU A 103 2.34 -2.17 -14.42
C LEU A 103 2.01 -0.83 -15.07
N TYR A 104 3.05 -0.14 -15.55
CA TYR A 104 2.93 1.02 -16.44
C TYR A 104 4.24 1.25 -17.24
N PRO A 105 4.19 1.64 -18.53
CA PRO A 105 3.00 1.81 -19.38
C PRO A 105 2.18 0.54 -19.58
N PHE A 106 0.91 0.70 -19.97
CA PHE A 106 0.00 -0.42 -20.20
C PHE A 106 0.34 -1.18 -21.49
N TYR A 107 0.07 -2.48 -21.54
CA TYR A 107 0.03 -3.22 -22.80
C TYR A 107 -1.05 -2.65 -23.72
N PRO A 108 -0.79 -2.54 -25.04
CA PRO A 108 -1.75 -1.95 -25.97
C PRO A 108 -3.09 -2.71 -25.98
N ASN A 109 -4.19 -1.95 -26.01
CA ASN A 109 -5.55 -2.49 -25.93
C ASN A 109 -6.41 -2.17 -27.16
N GLN A 110 -5.79 -1.79 -28.27
CA GLN A 110 -6.46 -1.42 -29.52
C GLN A 110 -5.75 -2.06 -30.72
N TRP A 111 -6.51 -2.41 -31.75
CA TRP A 111 -5.96 -2.88 -33.02
C TRP A 111 -5.13 -1.76 -33.71
N PRO A 112 -4.03 -2.10 -34.40
CA PRO A 112 -3.54 -3.44 -34.69
C PRO A 112 -2.80 -4.15 -33.54
N ASP A 113 -2.46 -3.45 -32.46
CA ASP A 113 -1.49 -3.91 -31.46
C ASP A 113 -2.14 -4.52 -30.21
N LEU A 114 -3.43 -4.87 -30.29
CA LEU A 114 -4.20 -5.44 -29.19
C LEU A 114 -3.48 -6.66 -28.63
N PHE A 115 -2.99 -6.54 -27.40
CA PHE A 115 -2.19 -7.61 -26.79
C PHE A 115 -3.06 -8.68 -26.11
N PHE A 116 -4.08 -8.25 -25.36
CA PHE A 116 -4.97 -9.16 -24.63
C PHE A 116 -6.29 -9.35 -25.36
N ASP A 117 -6.61 -10.61 -25.70
CA ASP A 117 -7.94 -10.98 -26.24
C ASP A 117 -9.07 -10.78 -25.21
N TYR A 118 -8.74 -10.80 -23.92
CA TYR A 118 -9.72 -10.57 -22.85
C TYR A 118 -10.02 -9.08 -22.69
N SER A 119 -11.27 -8.68 -22.95
CA SER A 119 -11.71 -7.27 -22.90
C SER A 119 -11.58 -6.60 -21.53
N GLY A 120 -11.46 -7.38 -20.45
CA GLY A 120 -11.20 -6.86 -19.11
C GLY A 120 -9.76 -6.37 -18.89
N MET A 121 -8.86 -6.56 -19.85
CA MET A 121 -7.44 -6.15 -19.79
C MET A 121 -7.17 -4.86 -20.59
N GLY A 122 -8.15 -3.96 -20.65
CA GLY A 122 -7.93 -2.62 -21.18
C GLY A 122 -6.95 -1.78 -20.34
N TYR A 123 -6.58 -0.61 -20.83
CA TYR A 123 -5.71 0.33 -20.12
C TYR A 123 -6.17 0.62 -18.70
N GLY A 124 -5.30 0.35 -17.75
CA GLY A 124 -5.53 0.56 -16.33
C GLY A 124 -6.45 -0.47 -15.67
N ASN A 125 -6.86 -1.52 -16.38
CA ASN A 125 -7.79 -2.52 -15.86
C ASN A 125 -7.10 -3.84 -15.52
N TYR A 126 -7.57 -4.45 -14.42
CA TYR A 126 -7.16 -5.76 -13.96
C TYR A 126 -5.63 -5.88 -13.86
N GLN A 127 -5.00 -6.81 -14.59
CA GLN A 127 -3.54 -6.96 -14.57
C GLN A 127 -2.82 -5.98 -15.52
N ASN A 128 -3.54 -5.29 -16.42
CA ASN A 128 -2.99 -4.31 -17.35
C ASN A 128 -3.01 -2.88 -16.78
N GLY A 129 -2.40 -2.72 -15.61
CA GLY A 129 -2.28 -1.44 -14.90
C GLY A 129 -3.37 -1.18 -13.86
N GLY A 130 -4.11 -2.20 -13.41
CA GLY A 130 -4.97 -2.05 -12.23
C GLY A 130 -4.16 -1.89 -10.95
N VAL A 131 -4.79 -1.32 -9.93
CA VAL A 131 -4.20 -1.09 -8.61
C VAL A 131 -4.73 -2.14 -7.65
N TRP A 132 -3.83 -2.93 -7.09
CA TRP A 132 -4.14 -4.07 -6.24
C TRP A 132 -3.55 -3.88 -4.86
N ASP A 133 -4.41 -3.77 -3.85
CA ASP A 133 -3.94 -3.54 -2.48
C ASP A 133 -3.10 -4.70 -1.95
N TRP A 134 -3.33 -5.93 -2.41
CA TRP A 134 -2.47 -7.03 -2.00
C TRP A 134 -1.04 -6.90 -2.51
N TRP A 135 -0.86 -6.32 -3.70
CA TRP A 135 0.46 -5.95 -4.19
C TRP A 135 1.03 -4.73 -3.46
N GLY A 136 0.18 -3.75 -3.14
CA GLY A 136 0.56 -2.60 -2.30
C GLY A 136 1.12 -3.05 -0.95
N GLY A 137 0.52 -4.07 -0.34
CA GLY A 137 0.97 -4.63 0.93
C GLY A 137 2.34 -5.28 0.83
N VAL A 138 2.61 -6.01 -0.27
CA VAL A 138 3.94 -6.59 -0.56
C VAL A 138 4.98 -5.49 -0.78
N GLN A 139 4.63 -4.44 -1.53
CA GLN A 139 5.53 -3.30 -1.76
C GLN A 139 5.89 -2.59 -0.45
N ILE A 140 4.89 -2.26 0.38
CA ILE A 140 5.10 -1.64 1.69
C ILE A 140 5.98 -2.50 2.59
N GLN A 141 5.77 -3.83 2.59
CA GLN A 141 6.64 -4.74 3.34
C GLN A 141 8.07 -4.73 2.81
N ALA A 142 8.28 -4.67 1.49
CA ALA A 142 9.59 -4.55 0.89
C ALA A 142 10.30 -3.27 1.39
N GLU A 143 9.60 -2.14 1.38
CA GLU A 143 10.10 -0.84 1.84
C GLU A 143 10.52 -0.92 3.31
N PHE A 144 9.67 -1.45 4.20
CA PHE A 144 10.01 -1.61 5.62
C PHE A 144 11.17 -2.57 5.87
N ARG A 145 11.22 -3.70 5.15
CA ARG A 145 12.27 -4.72 5.32
C ARG A 145 13.63 -4.24 4.83
N ARG A 146 13.65 -3.36 3.82
CA ARG A 146 14.89 -2.81 3.25
C ARG A 146 15.33 -1.48 3.86
N GLY A 147 14.61 -0.99 4.86
CA GLY A 147 15.00 0.21 5.58
C GLY A 147 14.62 1.51 4.87
N PHE A 148 13.48 1.51 4.20
CA PHE A 148 12.83 2.66 3.59
C PHE A 148 11.53 2.97 4.37
N SER A 149 11.62 3.08 5.70
CA SER A 149 10.43 3.21 6.56
C SER A 149 9.59 4.44 6.26
N GLU A 150 10.19 5.54 5.80
CA GLU A 150 9.45 6.74 5.40
C GLU A 150 8.53 6.48 4.20
N ALA A 151 9.03 5.82 3.15
CA ALA A 151 8.24 5.41 2.00
C ALA A 151 7.14 4.42 2.41
N GLY A 152 7.51 3.37 3.16
CA GLY A 152 6.58 2.35 3.66
C GLY A 152 5.42 2.95 4.46
N ARG A 153 5.68 3.94 5.30
CA ARG A 153 4.64 4.67 6.03
C ARG A 153 3.77 5.53 5.13
N SER A 154 4.38 6.29 4.22
CA SER A 154 3.66 7.15 3.29
C SER A 154 2.65 6.32 2.48
N HIS A 155 3.11 5.22 1.92
CA HIS A 155 2.30 4.26 1.18
C HIS A 155 1.23 3.58 2.03
N LEU A 156 1.56 3.18 3.26
CA LEU A 156 0.57 2.61 4.18
C LEU A 156 -0.55 3.62 4.51
N PHE A 157 -0.21 4.90 4.72
CA PHE A 157 -1.21 5.93 4.97
C PHE A 157 -2.03 6.28 3.72
N GLN A 158 -1.45 6.23 2.52
CA GLN A 158 -2.21 6.37 1.26
C GLN A 158 -3.30 5.30 1.14
N VAL A 159 -2.96 4.03 1.43
CA VAL A 159 -3.95 2.94 1.45
C VAL A 159 -4.97 3.13 2.57
N ALA A 160 -4.53 3.52 3.77
CA ALA A 160 -5.44 3.75 4.89
C ALA A 160 -6.45 4.88 4.59
N ASN A 161 -6.02 5.94 3.92
CA ASN A 161 -6.89 7.03 3.49
C ASN A 161 -7.90 6.57 2.44
N ASP A 162 -7.48 5.78 1.45
CA ASP A 162 -8.39 5.16 0.49
C ASP A 162 -9.44 4.26 1.18
N TRP A 163 -9.01 3.41 2.11
CA TRP A 163 -9.92 2.53 2.86
C TRP A 163 -10.91 3.28 3.77
N GLN A 164 -10.59 4.51 4.18
CA GLN A 164 -11.52 5.36 4.94
C GLN A 164 -12.72 5.80 4.11
N ASP A 165 -12.58 5.91 2.79
CA ASP A 165 -13.68 6.32 1.89
C ASP A 165 -14.68 5.18 1.61
N HIS A 166 -14.31 3.94 1.94
CA HIS A 166 -15.17 2.76 1.81
C HIS A 166 -14.99 1.80 3.01
N PRO A 167 -15.42 2.21 4.22
CA PRO A 167 -15.18 1.45 5.44
C PRO A 167 -15.87 0.08 5.39
N GLY A 168 -15.15 -0.95 5.84
CA GLY A 168 -15.62 -2.34 5.84
C GLY A 168 -15.54 -3.03 4.48
N ASN A 169 -14.98 -2.36 3.47
CA ASN A 169 -14.78 -2.90 2.13
C ASN A 169 -13.29 -2.97 1.81
N ILE A 170 -12.77 -4.18 1.62
CA ILE A 170 -11.41 -4.43 1.13
C ILE A 170 -11.56 -4.88 -0.31
N ILE A 171 -11.38 -3.93 -1.23
CA ILE A 171 -11.60 -4.12 -2.65
C ILE A 171 -10.44 -4.94 -3.25
N GLU A 172 -10.78 -5.85 -4.14
CA GLU A 172 -9.81 -6.71 -4.81
C GLU A 172 -8.83 -5.91 -5.68
N TRP A 173 -9.36 -5.03 -6.52
CA TRP A 173 -8.58 -4.09 -7.32
C TRP A 173 -9.40 -2.88 -7.77
N GLN A 174 -8.71 -1.81 -8.14
CA GLN A 174 -9.30 -0.59 -8.69
C GLN A 174 -8.67 -0.31 -10.07
N SER A 175 -9.44 0.25 -10.99
CA SER A 175 -8.86 0.72 -12.25
C SER A 175 -7.99 1.97 -12.00
N SER A 176 -6.85 2.08 -12.68
CA SER A 176 -6.01 3.29 -12.61
C SER A 176 -6.49 4.40 -13.55
N THR A 177 -7.36 4.09 -14.50
CA THR A 177 -7.89 5.05 -15.48
C THR A 177 -9.37 5.37 -15.25
N ASP A 178 -10.05 4.60 -14.40
CA ASP A 178 -11.46 4.74 -14.05
C ASP A 178 -11.62 4.58 -12.52
N PRO A 179 -12.32 5.49 -11.82
CA PRO A 179 -12.52 5.39 -10.37
C PRO A 179 -13.41 4.21 -9.93
N ARG A 180 -13.83 3.33 -10.83
CA ARG A 180 -14.62 2.14 -10.49
C ARG A 180 -13.79 1.11 -9.71
N HIS A 181 -14.42 0.66 -8.63
CA HIS A 181 -13.99 -0.51 -7.86
C HIS A 181 -14.54 -1.78 -8.53
N GLU A 182 -13.71 -2.79 -8.70
CA GLU A 182 -14.07 -4.02 -9.39
C GLU A 182 -13.60 -5.25 -8.57
N GLY A 183 -14.26 -6.39 -8.78
CA GLY A 183 -13.95 -7.63 -8.05
C GLY A 183 -14.56 -7.72 -6.65
N SER A 184 -13.93 -8.50 -5.77
CA SER A 184 -14.42 -8.75 -4.41
C SER A 184 -14.37 -7.51 -3.52
N HIS A 185 -15.36 -7.37 -2.64
CA HIS A 185 -15.41 -6.35 -1.59
C HIS A 185 -14.85 -6.82 -0.22
N TYR A 186 -14.39 -8.07 -0.16
CA TYR A 186 -13.84 -8.70 1.04
C TYR A 186 -12.58 -9.49 0.69
N TYR A 187 -11.65 -8.86 -0.01
CA TYR A 187 -10.52 -9.54 -0.59
C TYR A 187 -9.45 -9.90 0.46
N SER A 188 -9.45 -11.15 0.89
CA SER A 188 -8.62 -11.60 2.02
C SER A 188 -7.11 -11.54 1.75
N ALA A 189 -6.65 -11.58 0.50
CA ALA A 189 -5.23 -11.45 0.20
C ALA A 189 -4.72 -10.01 0.45
N ALA A 190 -5.53 -9.00 0.13
CA ALA A 190 -5.22 -7.61 0.51
C ALA A 190 -5.24 -7.44 2.03
N ALA A 191 -6.25 -8.01 2.70
CA ALA A 191 -6.31 -8.01 4.17
C ALA A 191 -5.06 -8.65 4.81
N GLY A 192 -4.60 -9.80 4.27
CA GLY A 192 -3.44 -10.51 4.80
C GLY A 192 -2.12 -9.76 4.60
N THR A 193 -1.85 -9.29 3.38
CA THR A 193 -0.61 -8.56 3.06
C THR A 193 -0.54 -7.19 3.74
N MET A 194 -1.66 -6.46 3.82
CA MET A 194 -1.74 -5.21 4.60
C MET A 194 -1.64 -5.48 6.10
N GLY A 195 -2.26 -6.55 6.60
CA GLY A 195 -2.12 -6.98 7.98
C GLY A 195 -0.67 -7.23 8.37
N SER A 196 0.08 -7.98 7.55
CA SER A 196 1.52 -8.18 7.75
C SER A 196 2.32 -6.87 7.60
N ALA A 197 1.97 -5.99 6.65
CA ALA A 197 2.61 -4.67 6.52
C ALA A 197 2.43 -3.81 7.78
N ILE A 198 1.26 -3.88 8.42
CA ILE A 198 0.96 -3.18 9.67
C ILE A 198 1.72 -3.84 10.83
N ILE A 199 1.60 -5.15 11.01
CA ILE A 199 2.13 -5.87 12.18
C ILE A 199 3.67 -6.00 12.13
N GLU A 200 4.21 -6.55 11.04
CA GLU A 200 5.65 -6.84 10.88
C GLU A 200 6.42 -5.63 10.35
N GLY A 201 5.77 -4.80 9.53
CA GLY A 201 6.33 -3.58 8.98
C GLY A 201 6.20 -2.42 9.96
N PHE A 202 5.05 -1.77 10.02
CA PHE A 202 4.87 -0.51 10.73
C PHE A 202 5.09 -0.63 12.25
N PHE A 203 4.43 -1.60 12.89
CA PHE A 203 4.62 -1.89 14.31
C PHE A 203 5.85 -2.79 14.59
N GLY A 204 6.42 -3.44 13.58
CA GLY A 204 7.69 -4.14 13.69
C GLY A 204 7.72 -5.32 14.64
N VAL A 205 6.62 -6.07 14.77
CA VAL A 205 6.56 -7.24 15.66
C VAL A 205 7.01 -8.48 14.87
N SER A 206 8.14 -9.07 15.26
CA SER A 206 8.59 -10.37 14.77
C SER A 206 8.65 -11.36 15.93
N LEU A 207 7.64 -12.23 16.00
CA LEU A 207 7.49 -13.25 17.02
C LEU A 207 7.72 -14.62 16.40
N THR A 208 8.89 -15.19 16.65
CA THR A 208 9.32 -16.46 16.07
C THR A 208 9.54 -17.52 17.16
N GLY A 209 9.86 -18.75 16.76
CA GLY A 209 10.29 -19.79 17.70
C GLY A 209 11.54 -19.40 18.49
N SER A 210 12.45 -18.64 17.87
CA SER A 210 13.76 -18.25 18.41
C SER A 210 13.76 -17.01 19.30
N GLY A 211 12.69 -16.21 19.30
CA GLY A 211 12.57 -15.06 20.20
C GLY A 211 11.54 -14.02 19.74
N LEU A 212 11.68 -12.81 20.29
CA LEU A 212 10.89 -11.63 19.94
C LEU A 212 11.82 -10.51 19.49
N THR A 213 11.55 -9.93 18.32
CA THR A 213 12.09 -8.63 17.93
C THR A 213 10.96 -7.60 17.86
N LEU A 214 11.18 -6.45 18.49
CA LEU A 214 10.32 -5.27 18.42
C LEU A 214 11.05 -4.16 17.67
N GLN A 215 10.54 -3.78 16.51
CA GLN A 215 11.11 -2.80 15.59
C GLN A 215 10.08 -1.71 15.22
N PRO A 216 9.55 -0.95 16.19
CA PRO A 216 8.57 0.10 15.89
C PRO A 216 9.15 1.12 14.91
N ARG A 217 8.40 1.34 13.82
CA ARG A 217 8.69 2.35 12.77
C ARG A 217 7.64 3.46 12.80
N LEU A 218 7.12 3.72 14.00
CA LEU A 218 6.04 4.68 14.28
C LEU A 218 6.48 6.14 14.22
N GLY A 219 7.78 6.41 14.19
CA GLY A 219 8.37 7.76 14.03
C GLY A 219 7.79 8.74 15.04
N LEU A 220 7.14 9.81 14.58
CA LEU A 220 6.50 10.81 15.46
C LEU A 220 5.11 10.41 15.97
N ASN A 221 4.58 9.25 15.57
CA ASN A 221 3.24 8.84 15.93
C ASN A 221 3.28 7.97 17.19
N ASP A 222 2.33 8.21 18.08
CA ASP A 222 2.02 7.28 19.15
C ASP A 222 1.31 6.04 18.60
N GLY A 223 1.37 4.93 19.33
CA GLY A 223 0.69 3.72 18.90
C GLY A 223 0.69 2.60 19.92
N TYR A 224 -0.20 1.64 19.70
CA TYR A 224 -0.29 0.42 20.49
C TYR A 224 -0.55 -0.77 19.57
N ILE A 225 0.04 -1.91 19.93
CA ILE A 225 -0.25 -3.19 19.29
C ILE A 225 -0.29 -4.32 20.31
N ARG A 226 -1.11 -5.33 20.04
CA ARG A 226 -1.06 -6.64 20.68
C ARG A 226 -1.23 -7.73 19.64
N VAL A 227 -0.26 -8.64 19.60
CA VAL A 227 -0.24 -9.81 18.72
C VAL A 227 -0.27 -11.07 19.58
N TYR A 228 -1.08 -12.04 19.19
CA TYR A 228 -1.14 -13.37 19.79
C TYR A 228 -0.97 -14.44 18.71
N GLN A 229 0.02 -15.31 18.89
CA GLN A 229 0.32 -16.42 18.00
C GLN A 229 -0.17 -17.73 18.64
N ALA A 230 -1.36 -18.17 18.25
CA ALA A 230 -2.00 -19.36 18.81
C ALA A 230 -1.17 -20.65 18.65
N ALA A 231 -0.39 -20.77 17.57
CA ALA A 231 0.42 -21.95 17.29
C ALA A 231 1.53 -22.18 18.33
N THR A 232 1.99 -21.11 19.00
CA THR A 232 3.09 -21.17 19.98
C THR A 232 2.64 -20.75 21.38
N ASP A 233 1.37 -20.37 21.55
CA ASP A 233 0.82 -19.75 22.76
C ASP A 233 1.65 -18.54 23.24
N ARG A 234 2.10 -17.72 22.28
CA ARG A 234 2.93 -16.53 22.55
C ARG A 234 2.20 -15.25 22.24
N TYR A 235 2.48 -14.20 23.01
CA TYR A 235 2.03 -12.86 22.72
C TYR A 235 3.16 -11.84 22.78
N ALA A 236 2.99 -10.74 22.07
CA ALA A 236 3.79 -9.53 22.21
C ALA A 236 2.84 -8.34 22.16
N ALA A 237 3.04 -7.37 23.04
CA ALA A 237 2.30 -6.12 23.05
C ALA A 237 3.23 -4.98 23.41
N TYR A 238 2.96 -3.78 22.88
CA TYR A 238 3.58 -2.57 23.39
C TYR A 238 2.70 -1.34 23.16
N THR A 239 2.85 -0.34 24.03
CA THR A 239 2.53 1.07 23.74
C THR A 239 3.81 1.81 23.41
N TYR A 240 3.73 2.79 22.51
CA TYR A 240 4.81 3.66 22.11
C TYR A 240 4.29 5.09 22.16
N ASP A 241 4.91 5.89 23.01
CA ASP A 241 4.55 7.28 23.27
C ASP A 241 5.77 8.15 22.91
N TRP A 242 5.70 8.84 21.78
CA TRP A 242 6.80 9.67 21.31
C TRP A 242 6.81 11.03 22.03
N ASN A 243 7.99 11.48 22.42
CA ASN A 243 8.20 12.84 22.92
C ASN A 243 9.56 13.36 22.46
N GLN A 244 9.71 14.69 22.37
CA GLN A 244 10.96 15.33 22.01
C GLN A 244 12.10 15.07 23.02
N ASP A 245 11.76 14.88 24.30
CA ASP A 245 12.73 14.73 25.39
C ASP A 245 12.89 13.25 25.80
N ILE A 246 11.77 12.56 26.02
CA ILE A 246 11.74 11.15 26.48
C ILE A 246 10.66 10.36 25.73
N THR A 247 11.06 9.48 24.82
CA THR A 247 10.11 8.49 24.28
C THR A 247 9.93 7.37 25.29
N GLN A 248 8.69 7.01 25.61
CA GLN A 248 8.36 5.90 26.48
C GLN A 248 7.78 4.73 25.67
N LEU A 249 8.18 3.51 26.01
CA LEU A 249 7.65 2.29 25.43
C LEU A 249 7.37 1.29 26.55
N ASN A 250 6.10 0.94 26.76
CA ASN A 250 5.70 -0.11 27.70
C ASN A 250 5.44 -1.39 26.91
N TYR A 251 6.15 -2.48 27.17
CA TYR A 251 5.95 -3.73 26.45
C TYR A 251 5.66 -4.90 27.38
N GLY A 252 5.03 -5.93 26.82
CA GLY A 252 4.71 -7.19 27.48
C GLY A 252 4.89 -8.37 26.52
N THR A 253 5.50 -9.46 26.97
CA THR A 253 5.57 -10.71 26.23
C THR A 253 5.77 -11.92 27.15
N ASN A 254 5.31 -13.09 26.72
CA ASN A 254 5.67 -14.39 27.29
C ASN A 254 6.64 -15.18 26.40
N ALA A 255 7.20 -14.56 25.35
CA ALA A 255 8.23 -15.20 24.53
C ALA A 255 9.47 -15.50 25.40
N ALA A 256 9.98 -16.73 25.33
CA ALA A 256 11.17 -17.10 26.10
C ALA A 256 12.42 -16.39 25.55
N GLY A 257 13.35 -16.04 26.44
CA GLY A 257 14.64 -15.45 26.08
C GLY A 257 14.66 -13.93 26.10
N VAL A 258 15.62 -13.36 25.37
CA VAL A 258 15.86 -11.92 25.29
C VAL A 258 15.00 -11.31 24.18
N VAL A 259 14.36 -10.19 24.47
CA VAL A 259 13.67 -9.35 23.49
C VAL A 259 14.70 -8.44 22.83
N THR A 260 14.77 -8.48 21.50
CA THR A 260 15.62 -7.57 20.73
C THR A 260 14.82 -6.35 20.32
N PHE A 261 15.31 -5.16 20.65
CA PHE A 261 14.72 -3.91 20.18
C PHE A 261 15.55 -3.33 19.03
N LYS A 262 14.86 -2.85 18.00
CA LYS A 262 15.42 -2.04 16.92
C LYS A 262 14.53 -0.80 16.75
N LEU A 263 14.71 0.23 17.55
CA LEU A 263 13.85 1.41 17.50
C LEU A 263 14.29 2.33 16.36
N LEU A 264 13.37 2.74 15.48
CA LEU A 264 13.68 3.72 14.44
C LEU A 264 14.15 5.03 15.07
N LYS A 265 15.38 5.45 14.76
CA LYS A 265 15.98 6.71 15.21
C LYS A 265 15.68 7.79 14.18
N LEU A 266 15.00 8.85 14.57
CA LEU A 266 14.79 9.99 13.67
C LEU A 266 16.11 10.73 13.44
N ARG A 267 16.30 11.30 12.24
CA ARG A 267 17.56 11.96 11.86
C ARG A 267 17.96 13.07 12.83
N SER A 268 16.98 13.79 13.38
CA SER A 268 17.17 14.88 14.34
C SER A 268 17.49 14.41 15.77
N GLU A 269 17.27 13.14 16.09
CA GLU A 269 17.42 12.64 17.46
C GLU A 269 18.88 12.33 17.79
N GLN A 270 19.33 12.77 18.96
CA GLN A 270 20.51 12.23 19.62
C GLN A 270 20.06 11.50 20.87
N VAL A 271 20.31 10.20 20.96
CA VAL A 271 19.96 9.42 22.16
C VAL A 271 21.12 9.48 23.13
N SER A 272 20.86 9.98 24.34
CA SER A 272 21.87 10.07 25.40
C SER A 272 21.85 8.87 26.33
N GLN A 273 20.68 8.28 26.56
CA GLN A 273 20.50 7.18 27.51
C GLN A 273 19.26 6.36 27.16
N ILE A 274 19.32 5.05 27.45
CA ILE A 274 18.15 4.18 27.48
C ILE A 274 18.08 3.54 28.87
N THR A 275 16.88 3.51 29.44
CA THR A 275 16.60 2.80 30.69
C THR A 275 15.59 1.69 30.46
N ILE A 276 15.73 0.60 31.23
CA ILE A 276 14.69 -0.42 31.39
C ILE A 276 14.35 -0.47 32.87
N ASP A 277 13.09 -0.19 33.22
CA ASP A 277 12.61 -0.09 34.60
C ASP A 277 13.50 0.82 35.47
N GLY A 278 13.92 1.96 34.88
CA GLY A 278 14.78 2.95 35.52
C GLY A 278 16.28 2.58 35.58
N LYS A 279 16.68 1.38 35.12
CA LYS A 279 18.09 0.97 35.07
C LYS A 279 18.69 1.28 33.69
N SER A 280 19.78 2.03 33.68
CA SER A 280 20.54 2.32 32.45
C SER A 280 21.06 1.05 31.79
N ILE A 281 20.96 0.99 30.47
CA ILE A 281 21.49 -0.10 29.64
C ILE A 281 22.39 0.45 28.53
N ASP A 282 23.23 -0.43 28.00
CA ASP A 282 24.00 -0.15 26.79
C ASP A 282 23.12 -0.33 25.54
N PHE A 283 23.38 0.47 24.53
CA PHE A 283 22.75 0.38 23.23
C PHE A 283 23.77 0.66 22.12
N SER A 284 23.46 0.20 20.91
CA SER A 284 24.24 0.50 19.71
C SER A 284 23.33 1.11 18.64
N THR A 285 23.92 1.45 17.50
CA THR A 285 23.16 1.86 16.32
C THR A 285 23.47 0.93 15.16
N GLU A 286 22.46 0.63 14.36
CA GLU A 286 22.53 -0.19 13.15
C GLU A 286 21.86 0.58 12.02
N SER A 287 22.40 0.56 10.82
CA SER A 287 21.75 1.15 9.64
C SER A 287 21.30 0.04 8.69
N VAL A 288 20.07 0.15 8.20
CA VAL A 288 19.52 -0.71 7.17
C VAL A 288 18.88 0.22 6.16
N GLY A 289 19.34 0.17 4.91
CA GLY A 289 18.94 1.12 3.89
C GLY A 289 19.12 2.56 4.34
N LEU A 290 18.04 3.35 4.29
CA LEU A 290 18.00 4.75 4.71
C LEU A 290 17.67 4.93 6.21
N ASP A 291 17.28 3.85 6.89
CA ASP A 291 16.90 3.87 8.29
C ASP A 291 18.11 3.65 9.20
N THR A 292 18.12 4.36 10.32
CA THR A 292 19.02 4.08 11.46
C THR A 292 18.19 3.58 12.63
N PHE A 293 18.60 2.48 13.24
CA PHE A 293 17.96 1.89 14.40
C PHE A 293 18.84 2.01 15.64
N ILE A 294 18.22 2.28 16.77
CA ILE A 294 18.81 2.10 18.10
C ILE A 294 18.57 0.66 18.53
N VAL A 295 19.63 -0.08 18.82
CA VAL A 295 19.58 -1.51 19.07
C VAL A 295 19.98 -1.82 20.50
N PHE A 296 19.14 -2.57 21.21
CA PHE A 296 19.41 -3.04 22.56
C PHE A 296 18.63 -4.33 22.87
N SER A 297 18.99 -4.96 23.99
CA SER A 297 18.37 -6.18 24.50
C SER A 297 17.59 -5.90 25.77
N ALA A 298 16.45 -6.57 25.92
CA ALA A 298 15.57 -6.42 27.05
C ALA A 298 15.06 -7.78 27.56
N PRO A 299 14.71 -7.92 28.85
CA PRO A 299 14.14 -9.15 29.38
C PRO A 299 12.74 -9.44 28.82
N SER A 300 12.33 -10.71 28.86
CA SER A 300 10.93 -11.10 28.68
C SER A 300 10.11 -10.75 29.93
N GLY A 301 8.80 -10.56 29.77
CA GLY A 301 7.90 -10.05 30.81
C GLY A 301 7.31 -8.70 30.43
N GLU A 302 6.89 -7.96 31.45
CA GLU A 302 6.34 -6.61 31.32
C GLU A 302 7.34 -5.59 31.85
N HIS A 303 7.72 -4.62 31.01
CA HIS A 303 8.77 -3.65 31.33
C HIS A 303 8.48 -2.29 30.70
N THR A 304 9.07 -1.25 31.29
CA THR A 304 9.06 0.11 30.75
C THR A 304 10.44 0.45 30.20
N VAL A 305 10.48 0.90 28.94
CA VAL A 305 11.67 1.43 28.29
C VAL A 305 11.53 2.94 28.16
N GLU A 306 12.54 3.70 28.56
CA GLU A 306 12.62 5.13 28.30
C GLU A 306 13.84 5.43 27.44
N ILE A 307 13.63 6.17 26.35
CA ILE A 307 14.69 6.66 25.46
C ILE A 307 14.85 8.15 25.70
N VAL A 308 15.90 8.52 26.43
CA VAL A 308 16.23 9.90 26.75
C VAL A 308 17.01 10.51 25.59
N LYS A 309 16.49 11.61 25.05
CA LYS A 309 17.07 12.34 23.93
C LYS A 309 17.87 13.53 24.46
N GLY A 310 19.07 13.71 23.92
CA GLY A 310 19.89 14.89 24.17
C GLY A 310 19.31 16.12 23.46
N GLN A 311 19.51 17.29 24.05
CA GLN A 311 19.24 18.57 23.38
C GLN A 311 20.06 18.62 22.08
N PRO A 312 19.46 19.01 20.93
CA PRO A 312 20.21 19.16 19.70
C PRO A 312 21.32 20.17 19.95
N GLY A 313 22.58 19.73 19.85
CA GLY A 313 23.70 20.66 19.82
C GLY A 313 23.45 21.65 18.68
N ILE A 314 23.51 22.95 18.98
CA ILE A 314 23.40 24.00 17.96
C ILE A 314 24.47 23.72 16.89
N GLN A 315 24.07 23.14 15.77
CA GLN A 315 24.92 23.09 14.59
C GLN A 315 24.86 24.46 13.90
N PRO A 316 26.01 25.05 13.50
CA PRO A 316 25.98 26.22 12.64
C PRO A 316 25.26 25.87 11.35
N ALA A 317 24.32 26.72 10.93
CA ALA A 317 23.62 26.58 9.67
C ALA A 317 24.62 26.35 8.52
N ALA A 318 24.63 25.14 7.96
CA ALA A 318 25.46 24.79 6.82
C ALA A 318 24.56 24.59 5.59
N LEU A 319 24.58 25.64 4.76
CA LEU A 319 24.42 25.65 3.31
C LEU A 319 23.09 25.11 2.75
N THR A 320 22.16 26.03 2.59
CA THR A 320 21.13 26.01 1.55
C THR A 320 21.71 25.63 0.20
N LEU A 321 21.14 24.60 -0.43
CA LEU A 321 21.34 24.31 -1.86
C LEU A 321 20.78 25.48 -2.71
N PRO A 322 21.38 25.79 -3.86
CA PRO A 322 21.05 26.98 -4.62
C PRO A 322 19.70 26.81 -5.35
N SER A 323 18.69 27.58 -4.94
CA SER A 323 17.53 27.85 -5.78
C SER A 323 17.94 28.88 -6.84
N GLY A 324 18.29 28.39 -8.03
CA GLY A 324 18.43 29.23 -9.21
C GLY A 324 17.06 29.72 -9.66
N HIS A 325 16.78 31.01 -9.46
CA HIS A 325 15.98 31.84 -10.35
C HIS A 325 16.24 33.32 -9.98
N GLU A 326 17.22 33.92 -10.64
CA GLU A 326 17.35 35.38 -10.71
C GLU A 326 16.37 35.94 -11.75
N GLY A 327 15.73 37.05 -11.39
CA GLY A 327 15.26 38.06 -12.34
C GLY A 327 13.76 38.28 -12.36
N LEU A 328 13.26 39.25 -11.57
CA LEU A 328 12.84 40.56 -12.07
C LEU A 328 12.41 41.48 -10.91
N ALA A 329 12.55 42.77 -11.16
CA ALA A 329 12.81 43.83 -10.20
C ALA A 329 11.59 44.39 -9.43
N GLU A 330 11.95 44.98 -8.29
CA GLU A 330 11.30 45.98 -7.43
C GLU A 330 10.09 46.76 -7.98
N THR A 331 9.09 46.97 -7.11
CA THR A 331 8.61 48.32 -6.76
C THR A 331 7.99 48.33 -5.36
N ASP A 332 8.42 49.31 -4.56
CA ASP A 332 7.87 49.71 -3.25
C ASP A 332 6.40 50.15 -3.33
N SER A 333 5.61 49.87 -2.29
CA SER A 333 4.95 50.91 -1.45
C SER A 333 3.89 50.31 -0.51
N ASP A 334 4.02 50.69 0.76
CA ASP A 334 2.99 51.10 1.72
C ASP A 334 1.73 50.24 1.97
N GLY A 335 1.52 49.94 3.27
CA GLY A 335 0.17 49.96 3.84
C GLY A 335 -0.27 48.73 4.62
N VAL A 336 0.17 48.62 5.87
CA VAL A 336 -0.52 47.83 6.91
C VAL A 336 -1.83 48.57 7.29
N PRO A 337 -2.95 47.85 7.50
CA PRO A 337 -3.43 47.74 8.88
C PRO A 337 -3.85 46.33 9.27
N ALA A 338 -3.60 46.05 10.56
CA ALA A 338 -3.89 44.82 11.28
C ALA A 338 -5.39 44.52 11.43
N THR A 339 -5.70 43.22 11.56
CA THR A 339 -6.98 42.70 12.11
C THR A 339 -6.70 41.52 13.04
N PRO A 340 -7.60 41.23 13.99
CA PRO A 340 -7.20 41.02 15.39
C PRO A 340 -7.15 39.56 15.85
N SER A 341 -6.34 39.37 16.89
CA SER A 341 -6.18 38.16 17.69
C SER A 341 -7.51 37.73 18.33
N ILE A 342 -7.87 36.45 18.14
CA ILE A 342 -8.91 35.76 18.89
C ILE A 342 -8.23 35.03 20.06
N ALA A 343 -8.57 35.42 21.27
CA ALA A 343 -8.13 34.78 22.51
C ALA A 343 -8.85 33.42 22.72
N PRO A 344 -8.18 32.42 23.31
CA PRO A 344 -8.80 31.14 23.66
C PRO A 344 -9.69 31.28 24.90
N ASN A 345 -10.90 30.71 24.80
CA ASN A 345 -11.89 30.69 25.87
C ASN A 345 -11.46 29.69 26.96
N VAL A 346 -11.24 30.21 28.17
CA VAL A 346 -10.98 29.44 29.38
C VAL A 346 -12.33 28.99 29.96
N ALA A 347 -12.60 27.69 29.97
CA ALA A 347 -13.69 27.11 30.74
C ALA A 347 -13.16 26.66 32.12
N ALA A 348 -13.81 27.18 33.17
CA ALA A 348 -13.55 26.87 34.57
C ALA A 348 -14.06 25.45 34.96
N PRO A 349 -13.53 24.84 36.05
CA PRO A 349 -13.70 23.43 36.34
C PRO A 349 -15.05 23.12 37.01
N LEU A 350 -15.71 22.05 36.57
CA LEU A 350 -16.87 21.48 37.26
C LEU A 350 -16.42 20.46 38.30
N GLN A 351 -17.07 20.55 39.46
CA GLN A 351 -16.78 19.89 40.71
C GLN A 351 -17.19 18.41 40.71
N ASN A 352 -16.45 17.62 41.50
CA ASN A 352 -16.77 16.24 41.86
C ASN A 352 -18.12 16.13 42.55
N GLU A 353 -19.02 15.32 42.00
CA GLU A 353 -20.07 14.63 42.77
C GLU A 353 -19.93 13.12 42.56
N THR A 354 -19.80 12.42 43.68
CA THR A 354 -19.83 10.98 43.82
C THR A 354 -21.23 10.44 43.56
N ASP A 355 -21.38 9.57 42.56
CA ASP A 355 -22.54 8.67 42.50
C ASP A 355 -22.11 7.27 42.03
N GLN A 356 -22.25 6.29 42.91
CA GLN A 356 -22.14 4.87 42.63
C GLN A 356 -23.54 4.38 42.24
N THR A 357 -23.83 4.24 40.94
CA THR A 357 -24.87 3.33 40.45
C THR A 357 -24.57 2.88 39.00
N ASP A 358 -24.59 1.57 38.79
CA ASP A 358 -24.65 0.80 37.54
C ASP A 358 -23.72 1.16 36.38
N GLN A 359 -22.52 0.56 36.38
CA GLN A 359 -21.76 0.36 35.13
C GLN A 359 -22.53 -0.60 34.20
N PRO A 360 -22.77 -0.26 32.92
CA PRO A 360 -23.28 -1.22 31.96
C PRO A 360 -22.27 -2.36 31.80
N SER A 361 -22.71 -3.58 32.05
CA SER A 361 -21.95 -4.80 31.76
C SER A 361 -21.45 -4.77 30.32
N ALA A 362 -20.19 -5.20 30.12
CA ALA A 362 -19.57 -5.35 28.80
C ALA A 362 -20.54 -6.02 27.80
N PRO A 363 -20.63 -5.52 26.55
CA PRO A 363 -21.56 -6.06 25.58
C PRO A 363 -21.29 -7.53 25.33
N ASP A 364 -22.36 -8.33 25.31
CA ASP A 364 -22.33 -9.76 25.01
C ASP A 364 -21.85 -9.96 23.56
N PRO A 365 -20.66 -10.54 23.34
CA PRO A 365 -20.09 -10.72 22.01
C PRO A 365 -20.99 -11.55 21.08
N GLU A 366 -21.78 -12.47 21.65
CA GLU A 366 -22.70 -13.30 20.89
C GLU A 366 -23.89 -12.48 20.38
N ARG A 367 -24.38 -11.55 21.21
CA ARG A 367 -25.45 -10.61 20.84
C ARG A 367 -24.98 -9.60 19.79
N GLU A 368 -23.75 -9.10 19.87
CA GLU A 368 -23.18 -8.20 18.86
C GLU A 368 -22.98 -8.92 17.52
N ALA A 369 -22.48 -10.16 17.53
CA ALA A 369 -22.36 -10.97 16.32
C ALA A 369 -23.72 -11.25 15.67
N GLN A 370 -24.76 -11.49 16.46
CA GLN A 370 -26.13 -11.67 15.95
C GLN A 370 -26.71 -10.39 15.33
N LEU A 371 -26.47 -9.23 15.95
CA LEU A 371 -26.91 -7.92 15.43
C LEU A 371 -26.16 -7.56 14.13
N ALA A 372 -24.85 -7.81 14.07
CA ALA A 372 -24.06 -7.63 12.85
C ALA A 372 -24.55 -8.55 11.71
N ALA A 373 -24.85 -9.80 12.02
CA ALA A 373 -25.40 -10.75 11.04
C ALA A 373 -26.81 -10.38 10.55
N LEU A 374 -27.61 -9.69 11.37
CA LEU A 374 -28.92 -9.17 10.98
C LEU A 374 -28.76 -7.95 10.06
N ALA A 375 -27.93 -6.99 10.47
CA ALA A 375 -27.63 -5.79 9.69
C ALA A 375 -27.06 -6.13 8.30
N TYR A 376 -26.18 -7.14 8.23
CA TYR A 376 -25.65 -7.65 6.97
C TYR A 376 -26.74 -8.25 6.07
N ARG A 377 -27.68 -9.03 6.63
CA ARG A 377 -28.79 -9.61 5.87
C ARG A 377 -29.72 -8.53 5.30
N GLU A 378 -30.01 -7.48 6.07
CA GLU A 378 -30.82 -6.35 5.61
C GLU A 378 -30.10 -5.52 4.53
N ALA A 379 -28.79 -5.28 4.69
CA ALA A 379 -27.98 -4.60 3.68
C ALA A 379 -27.94 -5.39 2.36
N LYS A 380 -27.70 -6.71 2.44
CA LYS A 380 -27.72 -7.60 1.27
C LYS A 380 -29.07 -7.61 0.56
N HIS A 381 -30.18 -7.72 1.31
CA HIS A 381 -31.52 -7.69 0.73
C HIS A 381 -31.83 -6.36 0.02
N ARG A 382 -31.38 -5.22 0.57
CA ARG A 382 -31.53 -3.91 -0.09
C ARG A 382 -30.70 -3.83 -1.37
N HIS A 383 -29.49 -4.36 -1.37
CA HIS A 383 -28.63 -4.40 -2.54
C HIS A 383 -29.22 -5.29 -3.66
N ASP A 384 -29.72 -6.48 -3.31
CA ASP A 384 -30.36 -7.39 -4.27
C ASP A 384 -31.60 -6.77 -4.92
N LEU A 385 -32.40 -6.01 -4.15
CA LEU A 385 -33.53 -5.22 -4.68
C LEU A 385 -33.09 -4.11 -5.64
N GLN A 386 -31.98 -3.41 -5.33
CA GLN A 386 -31.45 -2.37 -6.22
C GLN A 386 -30.94 -2.96 -7.54
N LEU A 387 -30.24 -4.09 -7.50
CA LEU A 387 -29.79 -4.80 -8.71
C LEU A 387 -30.98 -5.27 -9.56
N ALA A 388 -32.01 -5.84 -8.94
CA ALA A 388 -33.23 -6.23 -9.64
C ALA A 388 -33.93 -5.03 -10.30
N ALA A 389 -34.00 -3.88 -9.62
CA ALA A 389 -34.56 -2.65 -10.17
C ALA A 389 -33.74 -2.14 -11.38
N ILE A 390 -32.41 -2.15 -11.30
CA ILE A 390 -31.52 -1.74 -12.40
C ILE A 390 -31.69 -2.66 -13.61
N GLN A 391 -31.80 -3.98 -13.41
CA GLN A 391 -32.04 -4.95 -14.47
C GLN A 391 -33.38 -4.70 -15.18
N VAL A 392 -34.44 -4.41 -14.43
CA VAL A 392 -35.76 -4.08 -14.99
C VAL A 392 -35.71 -2.79 -15.82
N VAL A 393 -35.08 -1.73 -15.29
CA VAL A 393 -34.95 -0.44 -16.01
C VAL A 393 -34.13 -0.61 -17.28
N SER A 394 -33.03 -1.36 -17.22
CA SER A 394 -32.17 -1.65 -18.38
C SER A 394 -32.94 -2.45 -19.45
N GLY A 395 -33.72 -3.46 -19.03
CA GLY A 395 -34.58 -4.22 -19.94
C GLY A 395 -35.64 -3.36 -20.65
N ILE A 396 -36.26 -2.42 -19.92
CA ILE A 396 -37.20 -1.46 -20.50
C ILE A 396 -36.49 -0.55 -21.52
N LEU A 397 -35.29 -0.06 -21.21
CA LEU A 397 -34.53 0.82 -22.11
C LEU A 397 -34.18 0.11 -23.42
N VAL A 398 -33.72 -1.14 -23.36
CA VAL A 398 -33.42 -1.97 -24.54
C VAL A 398 -34.69 -2.17 -25.38
N LEU A 399 -35.83 -2.45 -24.75
CA LEU A 399 -37.11 -2.62 -25.45
C LEU A 399 -37.51 -1.34 -26.20
N VAL A 400 -37.37 -0.17 -25.56
CA VAL A 400 -37.68 1.14 -26.18
C VAL A 400 -36.79 1.41 -27.39
N VAL A 401 -35.48 1.14 -27.28
CA VAL A 401 -34.55 1.30 -28.40
C VAL A 401 -34.91 0.38 -29.56
N CYS A 402 -35.18 -0.90 -29.28
CA CYS A 402 -35.58 -1.88 -30.29
C CYS A 402 -36.87 -1.45 -31.02
N LEU A 403 -37.90 -1.01 -30.28
CA LEU A 403 -39.16 -0.54 -30.87
C LEU A 403 -38.95 0.72 -31.73
N THR A 404 -38.08 1.63 -31.29
CA THR A 404 -37.76 2.86 -32.04
C THR A 404 -37.06 2.55 -33.36
N LEU A 405 -36.09 1.63 -33.35
CA LEU A 405 -35.40 1.17 -34.57
C LEU A 405 -36.34 0.46 -35.53
N LEU A 406 -37.25 -0.36 -35.02
CA LEU A 406 -38.25 -1.07 -35.82
C LEU A 406 -39.22 -0.09 -36.49
N PHE A 407 -39.67 0.94 -35.75
CA PHE A 407 -40.48 2.02 -36.28
C PHE A 407 -39.76 2.81 -37.39
N LEU A 408 -38.50 3.20 -37.16
CA LEU A 408 -37.66 3.87 -38.17
C LEU A 408 -37.48 3.02 -39.44
N GLY A 409 -37.32 1.70 -39.28
CA GLY A 409 -37.26 0.74 -40.38
C GLY A 409 -38.54 0.74 -41.23
N VAL A 410 -39.71 0.71 -40.58
CA VAL A 410 -41.01 0.77 -41.26
C VAL A 410 -41.20 2.09 -41.99
N VAL A 411 -40.85 3.23 -41.37
CA VAL A 411 -40.94 4.55 -42.01
C VAL A 411 -40.04 4.62 -43.24
N ARG A 412 -38.78 4.16 -43.16
CA ARG A 412 -37.86 4.12 -44.31
C ARG A 412 -38.40 3.23 -45.44
N HIS A 413 -39.01 2.09 -45.10
CA HIS A 413 -39.60 1.21 -46.10
C HIS A 413 -40.77 1.88 -46.83
N LEU A 414 -41.69 2.53 -46.10
CA LEU A 414 -42.82 3.24 -46.68
C LEU A 414 -42.39 4.41 -47.58
N VAL A 415 -41.37 5.17 -47.18
CA VAL A 415 -40.78 6.25 -48.01
C VAL A 415 -40.20 5.67 -49.30
N ARG A 416 -39.51 4.53 -49.22
CA ARG A 416 -38.89 3.88 -50.39
C ARG A 416 -39.92 3.34 -51.38
N VAL A 417 -41.05 2.80 -50.89
CA VAL A 417 -42.14 2.28 -51.72
C VAL A 417 -42.92 3.41 -52.41
N ASN A 418 -43.07 4.56 -51.75
CA ASN A 418 -43.80 5.71 -52.30
C ASN A 418 -42.93 6.70 -53.09
N SER A 419 -41.63 6.45 -53.24
CA SER A 419 -40.74 7.31 -54.02
C SER A 419 -40.88 7.04 -55.53
N PRO A 420 -41.12 8.06 -56.38
CA PRO A 420 -41.27 7.87 -57.81
C PRO A 420 -39.97 7.32 -58.43
N LYS A 421 -40.11 6.28 -59.27
CA LYS A 421 -38.95 5.66 -59.95
C LYS A 421 -38.28 6.66 -60.89
N PRO A 422 -36.94 6.77 -60.89
CA PRO A 422 -36.23 7.69 -61.77
C PRO A 422 -36.41 7.26 -63.24
N VAL A 423 -36.79 8.23 -64.08
CA VAL A 423 -36.93 8.05 -65.53
C VAL A 423 -35.55 7.88 -66.17
N PRO A 424 -35.32 6.87 -67.03
CA PRO A 424 -34.00 6.61 -67.61
C PRO A 424 -33.62 7.71 -68.62
N LYS A 425 -32.44 8.31 -68.44
CA LYS A 425 -31.86 9.27 -69.38
C LYS A 425 -31.40 8.56 -70.66
N GLN A 426 -31.97 8.95 -71.80
CA GLN A 426 -31.49 8.58 -73.13
C GLN A 426 -30.09 9.16 -73.37
N THR A 427 -29.13 8.30 -73.70
CA THR A 427 -27.77 8.64 -74.12
C THR A 427 -27.77 9.08 -75.59
N LEU A 428 -27.56 10.38 -75.82
CA LEU A 428 -27.22 10.92 -77.15
C LEU A 428 -25.78 10.51 -77.52
N ARG A 429 -25.64 9.63 -78.51
CA ARG A 429 -24.39 9.41 -79.26
C ARG A 429 -24.08 10.67 -80.09
N LYS A 430 -22.92 11.29 -79.88
CA LYS A 430 -22.35 12.27 -80.82
C LYS A 430 -21.43 11.54 -81.82
N ARG A 431 -21.60 11.90 -83.11
CA ARG A 431 -20.65 11.67 -84.20
C ARG A 431 -19.53 12.70 -84.14
#